data_AF-A0A3A0A8P8-F1
#
_entry.id   AF-A0A3A0A8P8-F1
#
_cell.length_a   1.000
_cell.length_b   1.000
_cell.length_c   1.000
_cell.angle_alpha   90.00
_cell.angle_beta   90.00
_cell.angle_gamma   90.00
#
_symmetry.space_group_name_H-M   'P 1'
#
loop_
_entity.id
_entity.type
_entity.pdbx_description
1 polymer ?
#
loop_
_entity_poly.entity_id
_entity_poly.type
_entity_poly.pdbx_seq_one_letter_code
_entity_poly.pdbx_strand_id
1 'polypeptide(L)'
;MIRIAYYESMRDFFGTTGKRIRIMREDLGLNQLDLLRALHQRGVQIGQATLSRIENDQTSPTAEIIAGLAQILGTTADYLVMLSDVPGEEESDEAADVPLPQEFEELFQIYEQLGEDDKKNLLNVIGSLRQIYVPRIIE
;
A
#
# COMPACT_ATOMS: atom_id res chain seq x y z
N MET A 1 3.38 13.89 20.49
CA MET A 1 3.92 14.73 19.40
C MET A 1 4.64 13.90 18.33
N ILE A 2 5.47 12.90 18.65
CA ILE A 2 6.16 12.03 17.66
C ILE A 2 5.19 11.23 16.78
N ARG A 3 4.09 10.70 17.35
CA ARG A 3 3.05 9.97 16.60
C ARG A 3 2.41 10.80 15.48
N ILE A 4 2.27 12.11 15.64
CA ILE A 4 1.68 12.99 14.61
C ILE A 4 2.67 13.19 13.45
N ALA A 5 3.94 13.46 13.76
CA ALA A 5 4.99 13.62 12.74
C ALA A 5 5.20 12.34 11.90
N TYR A 6 5.07 11.16 12.52
CA TYR A 6 5.14 9.88 11.79
C TYR A 6 3.93 9.66 10.87
N TYR A 7 2.72 10.02 11.32
CA TYR A 7 1.52 9.97 10.48
C TYR A 7 1.58 10.97 9.31
N GLU A 8 2.11 12.17 9.53
CA GLU A 8 2.35 13.15 8.46
C GLU A 8 3.37 12.64 7.44
N SER A 9 4.49 12.05 7.92
CA SER A 9 5.49 11.40 7.08
C SER A 9 4.93 10.23 6.26
N MET A 10 4.05 9.41 6.84
CA MET A 10 3.38 8.30 6.14
C MET A 10 2.38 8.82 5.11
N ARG A 11 1.64 9.89 5.42
CA ARG A 11 0.78 10.56 4.45
C ARG A 11 1.54 11.08 3.24
N ASP A 12 2.73 11.66 3.43
CA ASP A 12 3.54 12.15 2.31
C ASP A 12 4.04 11.01 1.40
N PHE A 13 4.33 9.84 1.98
CA PHE A 13 4.75 8.66 1.25
C PHE A 13 3.63 8.04 0.39
N PHE A 14 2.40 8.01 0.92
CA PHE A 14 1.19 7.57 0.21
C PHE A 14 0.37 8.73 -0.37
N GLY A 15 0.98 9.90 -0.53
CA GLY A 15 0.27 11.18 -0.70
C GLY A 15 -0.35 11.41 -2.08
N THR A 16 -0.37 10.40 -2.94
CA THR A 16 -1.01 10.48 -4.26
C THR A 16 -1.62 9.15 -4.67
N THR A 17 -2.62 9.21 -5.56
CA THR A 17 -3.22 8.02 -6.19
C THR A 17 -2.19 7.16 -6.90
N GLY A 18 -1.28 7.75 -7.69
CA GLY A 18 -0.26 7.02 -8.44
C GLY A 18 0.69 6.25 -7.52
N LYS A 19 1.15 6.88 -6.43
CA LYS A 19 2.01 6.23 -5.43
C LYS A 19 1.29 5.07 -4.73
N ARG A 20 0.03 5.26 -4.31
CA ARG A 20 -0.76 4.19 -3.67
C ARG A 20 -0.91 2.97 -4.60
N ILE A 21 -1.26 3.19 -5.87
CA ILE A 21 -1.35 2.13 -6.88
C ILE A 21 -0.01 1.40 -7.04
N ARG A 22 1.08 2.16 -7.20
CA ARG A 22 2.42 1.62 -7.41
C ARG A 22 2.88 0.77 -6.23
N ILE A 23 2.75 1.28 -5.00
CA ILE A 23 3.20 0.59 -3.79
C ILE A 23 2.41 -0.71 -3.62
N MET A 24 1.09 -0.66 -3.73
CA MET A 24 0.25 -1.86 -3.63
C MET A 24 0.55 -2.90 -4.71
N ARG A 25 0.82 -2.44 -5.94
CA ARG A 25 1.25 -3.34 -7.03
C ARG A 25 2.56 -4.04 -6.68
N GLU A 26 3.55 -3.29 -6.21
CA GLU A 26 4.87 -3.80 -5.85
C GLU A 26 4.80 -4.74 -4.62
N ASP A 27 3.92 -4.46 -3.67
CA ASP A 27 3.65 -5.32 -2.49
C ASP A 27 3.07 -6.69 -2.87
N LEU A 28 2.30 -6.74 -3.95
CA LEU A 28 1.82 -8.01 -4.52
C LEU A 28 2.86 -8.70 -5.42
N GLY A 29 4.07 -8.15 -5.55
CA GLY A 29 5.12 -8.68 -6.43
C GLY A 29 4.81 -8.54 -7.92
N LEU A 30 3.84 -7.71 -8.29
CA LEU A 30 3.41 -7.53 -9.68
C LEU A 30 4.29 -6.50 -10.39
N ASN A 31 4.73 -6.79 -11.61
CA ASN A 31 5.24 -5.74 -12.49
C ASN A 31 4.07 -5.02 -13.19
N GLN A 32 4.34 -3.89 -13.87
CA GLN A 32 3.28 -3.13 -14.56
C GLN A 32 2.55 -3.95 -15.65
N LEU A 33 3.25 -4.87 -16.32
CA LEU A 33 2.64 -5.73 -17.34
C LEU A 33 1.70 -6.76 -16.72
N ASP A 34 1.99 -7.27 -15.53
CA ASP A 34 1.10 -8.19 -14.81
C ASP A 34 -0.19 -7.49 -14.38
N LEU A 35 -0.07 -6.28 -13.79
CA LEU A 35 -1.24 -5.47 -13.44
C LEU A 35 -2.08 -5.10 -14.67
N LEU A 36 -1.42 -4.75 -15.78
CA LEU A 36 -2.08 -4.47 -17.05
C LEU A 36 -2.89 -5.67 -17.55
N ARG A 37 -2.30 -6.87 -17.52
CA ARG A 37 -2.99 -8.11 -17.93
C ARG A 37 -4.19 -8.40 -17.02
N ALA A 38 -4.05 -8.21 -15.71
CA ALA A 38 -5.14 -8.41 -14.76
C ALA A 38 -6.31 -7.42 -15.01
N LEU A 39 -6.01 -6.16 -15.34
CA LEU A 39 -7.02 -5.18 -15.77
C LEU A 39 -7.72 -5.60 -17.06
N HIS A 40 -6.97 -6.05 -18.07
CA HIS A 40 -7.53 -6.52 -19.34
C HIS A 40 -8.44 -7.74 -19.15
N GLN A 41 -8.07 -8.69 -18.30
CA GLN A 41 -8.90 -9.86 -17.96
C GLN A 41 -10.23 -9.47 -17.32
N ARG A 42 -10.30 -8.31 -16.68
CA ARG A 42 -11.51 -7.72 -16.08
C ARG A 42 -12.26 -6.79 -17.03
N GLY A 43 -11.86 -6.73 -18.30
CA GLY A 43 -12.48 -5.89 -19.32
C GLY A 43 -12.01 -4.43 -19.33
N VAL A 44 -11.10 -4.04 -18.42
CA VAL A 44 -10.58 -2.67 -18.35
C VAL A 44 -9.43 -2.49 -19.33
N GLN A 45 -9.71 -1.89 -20.49
CA GLN A 45 -8.73 -1.73 -21.56
C GLN A 45 -7.92 -0.43 -21.39
N ILE A 46 -6.65 -0.56 -20.98
CA ILE A 46 -5.70 0.56 -20.94
C ILE A 46 -4.38 0.18 -21.60
N GLY A 47 -3.58 1.19 -21.98
CA GLY A 47 -2.21 0.98 -22.46
C GLY A 47 -1.18 1.00 -21.34
N GLN A 48 -0.06 0.31 -21.54
CA GLN A 48 1.07 0.29 -20.58
C GLN A 48 1.62 1.69 -20.28
N ALA A 49 1.71 2.56 -21.30
CA ALA A 49 2.15 3.94 -21.10
C ALA A 49 1.17 4.74 -20.22
N THR A 50 -0.14 4.50 -20.35
CA THR A 50 -1.16 5.12 -19.50
C THR A 50 -1.03 4.65 -18.05
N LEU A 51 -0.85 3.35 -17.82
CA LEU A 51 -0.61 2.81 -16.48
C LEU A 51 0.63 3.42 -15.82
N SER A 52 1.74 3.52 -16.58
CA SER A 52 2.96 4.17 -16.09
C SER A 52 2.74 5.65 -15.77
N ARG A 53 2.02 6.38 -16.62
CA ARG A 53 1.65 7.78 -16.35
C ARG A 53 0.79 7.93 -15.09
N ILE A 54 -0.15 7.00 -14.87
CA ILE A 54 -0.99 7.00 -13.66
C ILE A 54 -0.11 6.80 -12.41
N GLU A 55 0.76 5.78 -12.40
CA GLU A 55 1.64 5.50 -11.26
C GLU A 55 2.66 6.61 -10.95
N ASN A 56 2.95 7.47 -11.93
CA ASN A 56 3.83 8.63 -11.79
C ASN A 56 3.06 9.95 -11.63
N ASP A 57 1.76 9.91 -11.34
CA ASP A 57 0.89 11.08 -11.12
C ASP A 57 0.81 12.04 -12.33
N GLN A 58 1.09 11.54 -13.54
CA GLN A 58 1.06 12.32 -14.79
C GLN A 58 -0.31 12.31 -15.46
N THR A 59 -1.20 11.41 -15.07
CA THR A 59 -2.57 11.29 -15.56
C THR A 59 -3.46 10.69 -14.49
N SER A 60 -4.64 11.28 -14.27
CA SER A 60 -5.64 10.71 -13.37
C SER A 60 -6.36 9.52 -14.03
N PRO A 61 -6.53 8.39 -13.32
CA PRO A 61 -7.30 7.26 -13.81
C PRO A 61 -8.81 7.58 -13.87
N THR A 62 -9.54 6.91 -14.78
CA THR A 62 -11.00 6.97 -14.83
C THR A 62 -11.63 6.14 -13.71
N ALA A 63 -12.91 6.36 -13.40
CA ALA A 63 -13.63 5.57 -12.40
C ALA A 63 -13.60 4.06 -12.69
N GLU A 64 -13.71 3.67 -13.95
CA GLU A 64 -13.60 2.27 -14.39
C GLU A 64 -12.22 1.69 -14.07
N ILE A 65 -11.14 2.44 -14.33
CA ILE A 65 -9.78 2.03 -14.00
C ILE A 65 -9.61 1.90 -12.48
N ILE A 66 -10.11 2.87 -11.70
CA ILE A 66 -10.02 2.83 -10.24
C ILE A 66 -10.75 1.62 -9.67
N ALA A 67 -11.97 1.33 -10.15
CA ALA A 67 -12.72 0.16 -9.71
C ALA A 67 -11.99 -1.15 -10.04
N GLY A 68 -11.40 -1.27 -11.24
CA GLY A 68 -10.59 -2.42 -11.62
C GLY A 68 -9.35 -2.59 -10.75
N LEU A 69 -8.63 -1.49 -10.51
CA LEU A 69 -7.44 -1.45 -9.66
C LEU A 69 -7.76 -1.83 -8.22
N ALA A 70 -8.80 -1.26 -7.62
CA ALA A 70 -9.23 -1.55 -6.26
C ALA A 70 -9.43 -3.05 -6.05
N GLN A 71 -10.11 -3.71 -6.99
CA GLN A 71 -10.38 -5.14 -6.91
C GLN A 71 -9.15 -6.03 -7.16
N ILE A 72 -8.20 -5.62 -8.00
CA ILE A 72 -6.95 -6.38 -8.23
C ILE A 72 -5.99 -6.23 -7.05
N LEU A 73 -5.89 -5.01 -6.52
CA LEU A 73 -4.96 -4.66 -5.45
C LEU A 73 -5.49 -5.03 -4.05
N GLY A 74 -6.76 -5.47 -3.95
CA GLY A 74 -7.37 -5.86 -2.67
C GLY A 74 -7.60 -4.66 -1.74
N THR A 75 -8.07 -3.53 -2.28
CA THR A 75 -8.35 -2.30 -1.52
C THR A 75 -9.65 -1.63 -1.98
N THR A 76 -9.96 -0.46 -1.43
CA THR A 76 -11.13 0.35 -1.78
C THR A 76 -10.77 1.45 -2.78
N ALA A 77 -11.76 1.90 -3.54
CA ALA A 77 -11.61 3.09 -4.39
C ALA A 77 -11.25 4.32 -3.56
N ASP A 78 -11.87 4.46 -2.38
CA ASP A 78 -11.65 5.56 -1.44
C ASP A 78 -10.20 5.65 -0.99
N TYR A 79 -9.56 4.51 -0.71
CA TYR A 79 -8.13 4.50 -0.46
C TYR A 79 -7.35 4.93 -1.70
N LEU A 80 -7.64 4.43 -2.90
CA LEU A 80 -6.89 4.83 -4.11
C LEU A 80 -7.05 6.32 -4.44
N VAL A 81 -8.21 6.93 -4.15
CA VAL A 81 -8.47 8.36 -4.39
C VAL A 81 -8.20 9.25 -3.18
N MET A 82 -7.59 8.72 -2.12
CA MET A 82 -7.20 9.45 -0.90
C MET A 82 -8.38 10.02 -0.10
N LEU A 83 -9.54 9.37 -0.17
CA LEU A 83 -10.67 9.62 0.73
C LEU A 83 -10.58 8.82 2.03
N SER A 84 -9.76 7.76 2.08
CA SER A 84 -9.39 7.01 3.29
C SER A 84 -7.88 6.85 3.38
N ASP A 85 -7.32 6.85 4.60
CA ASP A 85 -5.89 6.58 4.84
C ASP A 85 -5.57 5.10 5.08
N VAL A 86 -6.60 4.24 5.21
CA VAL A 86 -6.44 2.80 5.48
C VAL A 86 -6.84 1.99 4.24
N PRO A 87 -5.95 1.13 3.70
CA PRO A 87 -6.30 0.27 2.58
C PRO A 87 -7.24 -0.85 3.03
N GLY A 88 -8.40 -0.99 2.38
CA GLY A 88 -9.28 -2.15 2.53
C GLY A 88 -10.31 -2.08 3.66
N GLU A 89 -10.35 -1.01 4.46
CA GLU A 89 -11.43 -0.81 5.43
C GLU A 89 -12.60 -0.07 4.76
N GLU A 90 -13.77 -0.70 4.74
CA GLU A 90 -15.01 0.09 4.94
C GLU A 90 -14.86 0.70 6.33
N GLU A 91 -15.05 2.02 6.50
CA GLU A 91 -15.02 2.65 7.82
C GLU A 91 -16.04 1.95 8.75
N SER A 92 -15.61 0.92 9.46
CA SER A 92 -16.36 0.40 10.59
C SER A 92 -15.96 1.28 11.77
N ASP A 93 -16.92 2.02 12.31
CA ASP A 93 -16.80 2.84 13.52
C ASP A 93 -16.24 2.08 14.76
N GLU A 94 -15.98 0.77 14.64
CA GLU A 94 -15.52 -0.14 15.69
C GLU A 94 -13.98 -0.25 15.81
N ALA A 95 -13.18 0.28 14.87
CA ALA A 95 -11.71 0.14 14.89
C ALA A 95 -11.00 0.97 15.98
N ALA A 96 -11.71 1.81 16.73
CA ALA A 96 -11.11 2.67 17.74
C ALA A 96 -10.69 1.95 19.04
N ASP A 97 -11.15 0.71 19.28
CA ASP A 97 -10.95 0.02 20.57
C ASP A 97 -10.42 -1.42 20.47
N VAL A 98 -9.84 -1.81 19.32
CA VAL A 98 -9.10 -3.07 19.23
C VAL A 98 -7.75 -2.88 19.93
N PRO A 99 -7.49 -3.54 21.07
CA PRO A 99 -6.19 -3.44 21.72
C PRO A 99 -5.14 -3.99 20.76
N LEU A 100 -4.05 -3.23 20.56
CA LEU A 100 -2.92 -3.75 19.79
C LEU A 100 -2.48 -5.10 20.38
N PRO A 101 -2.20 -6.11 19.54
CA PRO A 101 -1.63 -7.36 20.03
C PRO A 101 -0.41 -7.07 20.90
N GLN A 102 -0.25 -7.84 21.98
CA GLN A 102 0.83 -7.61 22.95
C GLN A 102 2.20 -7.57 22.27
N GLU A 103 2.39 -8.39 21.25
CA GLU A 103 3.60 -8.49 20.45
C GLU A 103 3.93 -7.18 19.71
N PHE A 104 2.90 -6.39 19.37
CA PHE A 104 3.04 -5.11 18.69
C PHE A 104 3.48 -4.00 19.65
N GLU A 105 2.96 -4.02 20.88
CA GLU A 105 3.37 -3.11 21.95
C GLU A 105 4.83 -3.39 22.35
N GLU A 106 5.20 -4.66 22.48
CA GLU A 106 6.59 -5.09 22.74
C GLU A 106 7.54 -4.64 21.64
N LEU A 107 7.14 -4.78 20.37
CA LEU A 107 7.93 -4.30 19.23
C LEU A 107 8.16 -2.79 19.28
N PHE A 108 7.12 -2.01 19.61
CA PHE A 108 7.22 -0.56 19.72
C PHE A 108 8.19 -0.13 20.84
N GLN A 109 8.10 -0.79 21.99
CA GLN A 109 9.01 -0.54 23.11
C GLN A 109 10.47 -0.88 22.77
N ILE A 110 10.70 -2.00 22.06
CA ILE A 110 12.02 -2.37 21.57
C ILE A 110 12.54 -1.30 20.60
N TYR A 111 11.71 -0.90 19.63
CA TYR A 111 12.07 0.09 18.61
C TYR A 111 12.50 1.44 19.22
N GLU A 112 11.79 1.92 20.23
CA GLU A 112 12.10 3.19 20.91
C GLU A 112 13.45 3.15 21.66
N GLN A 113 13.87 1.97 22.12
CA GLN A 113 15.14 1.79 22.83
C GLN A 113 16.34 1.63 21.90
N LEU A 114 16.12 1.45 20.60
CA LEU A 114 17.20 1.28 19.62
C LEU A 114 17.89 2.61 19.30
N GLY A 115 19.20 2.54 19.05
CA GLY A 115 19.94 3.61 18.41
C GLY A 115 19.52 3.79 16.95
N GLU A 116 19.85 4.94 16.34
CA GLU A 116 19.44 5.26 14.97
C GLU A 116 19.96 4.25 13.93
N ASP A 117 21.19 3.75 14.09
CA ASP A 117 21.76 2.72 13.21
C ASP A 117 20.99 1.39 13.33
N ASP A 118 20.58 1.02 14.55
CA ASP A 118 19.83 -0.21 14.81
C ASP A 118 18.39 -0.12 14.32
N LYS A 119 17.74 1.04 14.43
CA LYS A 119 16.43 1.29 13.82
C LYS A 119 16.50 1.10 12.30
N LYS A 120 17.53 1.65 11.65
CA LYS A 120 17.74 1.48 10.21
C LYS A 120 17.96 0.01 9.84
N ASN A 121 18.72 -0.73 10.63
CA ASN A 121 18.94 -2.17 10.42
C ASN A 121 17.63 -2.97 10.60
N LEU A 122 16.83 -2.65 11.62
CA LEU A 122 15.53 -3.27 11.85
C LEU A 122 14.58 -3.05 10.66
N LEU A 123 14.53 -1.82 10.12
CA LEU A 123 13.75 -1.52 8.92
C LEU A 123 14.22 -2.35 7.71
N ASN A 124 15.52 -2.56 7.54
CA ASN A 124 16.05 -3.41 6.47
C ASN A 124 15.65 -4.89 6.65
N VAL A 125 15.64 -5.39 7.89
CA VAL A 125 15.19 -6.76 8.21
C VAL A 125 13.70 -6.92 7.91
N ILE A 126 12.87 -5.98 8.37
CA ILE A 126 11.43 -5.97 8.07
C ILE A 126 11.19 -5.92 6.56
N GLY A 127 11.92 -5.07 5.84
CA GLY A 127 11.85 -5.01 4.38
C GLY A 127 12.23 -6.33 3.69
N SER A 128 13.22 -7.04 4.22
CA SER A 128 13.64 -8.35 3.70
C SER A 128 12.58 -9.43 3.95
N LEU A 129 11.89 -9.40 5.10
CA LEU A 129 10.79 -10.32 5.39
C LEU A 129 9.61 -10.13 4.43
N ARG A 130 9.32 -8.89 4.00
CA ARG A 130 8.29 -8.62 2.97
C ARG A 130 8.60 -9.30 1.63
N GLN A 131 9.88 -9.37 1.24
CA GLN A 131 10.28 -10.03 -0.02
C GLN A 131 10.23 -11.56 0.05
N ILE A 132 10.34 -12.14 1.24
CA ILE A 132 10.26 -13.59 1.45
C ILE A 132 8.81 -14.08 1.42
N TYR A 133 7.86 -13.22 1.78
CA TYR A 133 6.42 -13.54 1.89
C TYR A 133 5.63 -13.14 0.64
N VAL A 134 6.17 -13.32 -0.57
CA VAL A 134 5.36 -13.33 -1.79
C VAL A 134 4.77 -14.73 -1.91
N PRO A 135 3.47 -14.96 -1.60
CA PRO A 135 2.87 -16.26 -1.88
C PRO A 135 3.00 -16.53 -3.37
N ARG A 136 3.78 -17.55 -3.74
CA ARG A 136 3.75 -18.09 -5.09
C ARG A 136 2.32 -18.56 -5.33
N ILE A 137 1.56 -17.81 -6.11
CA ILE A 137 0.32 -18.31 -6.68
C ILE A 137 0.75 -19.49 -7.55
N ILE A 138 0.47 -20.70 -7.07
CA ILE A 138 0.66 -21.92 -7.84
C ILE A 138 -0.33 -21.84 -9.00
N GLU A 139 0.19 -21.95 -10.22
CA GLU A 139 -0.56 -21.98 -11.49
C GLU A 139 -1.62 -23.08 -11.55
#